data_AF-A0A965ZAB8-F1
#
_entry.id   AF-A0A965ZAB8-F1
#
_cell.length_a   1.000
_cell.length_b   1.000
_cell.length_c   1.000
_cell.angle_alpha   90.00
_cell.angle_beta   90.00
_cell.angle_gamma   90.00
#
_symmetry.space_group_name_H-M   'P 1'
#
loop_
_entity.id
_entity.type
_entity.pdbx_description
1 polymer ?
#
loop_
_entity_poly.entity_id
_entity_poly.type
_entity_poly.pdbx_seq_one_letter_code
_entity_poly.pdbx_strand_id
1 'polypeptide(L)' 'MKKMDKLIRQRYELTMQKIDLESKKERKSLSAKESETLQIVKDKLSDLNQRIDEQRAMEEKHS' A
#
# COMPACT_ATOMS: atom_id res chain seq x y z
N MET A 1 -3.01 17.78 8.01
CA MET A 1 -2.02 16.68 7.93
C MET A 1 -0.97 17.05 6.89
N LYS A 2 0.31 16.82 7.15
CA LYS A 2 1.36 17.09 6.16
C LYS A 2 1.23 16.08 5.00
N LYS A 3 1.83 16.39 3.83
CA LYS A 3 1.79 15.53 2.64
C LYS A 3 2.30 14.11 2.94
N MET A 4 3.38 14.00 3.73
CA MET A 4 3.97 12.72 4.18
C MET A 4 3.00 11.90 5.03
N ASP A 5 2.33 12.50 6.02
CA ASP A 5 1.37 11.81 6.90
C ASP A 5 0.24 11.15 6.10
N LYS A 6 -0.24 11.83 5.05
CA LYS A 6 -1.29 11.31 4.16
C LYS A 6 -0.81 10.06 3.42
N LEU A 7 0.42 10.07 2.90
CA LEU A 7 1.00 8.92 2.19
C LEU A 7 1.19 7.73 3.13
N ILE A 8 1.73 7.97 4.34
CA ILE A 8 1.92 6.91 5.35
C ILE A 8 0.58 6.28 5.76
N ARG A 9 -0.45 7.09 5.97
CA ARG A 9 -1.79 6.60 6.30
C ARG A 9 -2.38 5.73 5.18
N GLN A 10 -2.30 6.19 3.94
CA GLN A 10 -2.78 5.43 2.78
C GLN A 10 -2.03 4.09 2.65
N ARG A 11 -0.73 4.07 2.93
CA ARG A 11 0.08 2.84 2.89
C ARG A 11 -0.38 1.85 3.94
N TYR A 12 -0.63 2.34 5.15
CA TYR A 12 -1.14 1.50 6.23
C TYR A 12 -2.49 0.87 5.87
N GLU A 13 -3.45 1.65 5.37
CA GLU A 13 -4.78 1.16 4.98
C GLU A 13 -4.68 0.06 3.90
N LEU A 14 -3.88 0.29 2.86
CA LEU A 14 -3.63 -0.71 1.81
C LEU A 14 -2.87 -1.94 2.31
N THR A 15 -1.96 -1.76 3.27
CA THR A 15 -1.20 -2.88 3.88
C THR A 15 -2.14 -3.80 4.65
N MET A 16 -3.08 -3.23 5.41
CA MET A 16 -4.09 -4.00 6.13
C MET A 16 -5.01 -4.76 5.16
N GLN A 17 -5.44 -4.12 4.06
CA GLN A 17 -6.23 -4.78 3.02
C GLN A 17 -5.46 -5.92 2.35
N LYS A 18 -4.16 -5.72 2.04
CA LYS A 18 -3.30 -6.78 1.50
C LYS A 18 -3.21 -7.97 2.43
N ILE A 19 -3.02 -7.74 3.74
CA ILE A 19 -2.90 -8.82 4.73
C ILE A 19 -4.20 -9.63 4.81
N ASP A 20 -5.37 -8.98 4.85
CA ASP A 20 -6.65 -9.68 4.86
C ASP A 20 -6.82 -10.57 3.62
N LEU A 21 -6.51 -10.03 2.43
CA LEU A 21 -6.63 -10.75 1.16
C LEU A 21 -5.61 -11.89 1.02
N GLU A 22 -4.34 -11.70 1.38
CA GLU A 22 -3.35 -12.79 1.39
C GLU A 22 -3.75 -13.88 2.40
N SER A 23 -4.27 -13.52 3.57
CA SER A 23 -4.76 -14.50 4.54
C SER A 23 -5.96 -15.30 4.02
N LYS A 24 -6.88 -14.68 3.27
CA LYS A 24 -7.96 -15.40 2.55
C LYS A 24 -7.40 -16.30 1.44
N LYS A 25 -6.37 -15.85 0.73
CA LYS A 25 -5.69 -16.64 -0.31
C LYS A 25 -5.05 -17.91 0.25
N GLU A 26 -4.33 -17.79 1.37
CA GLU A 26 -3.72 -18.93 2.07
C GLU A 26 -4.77 -19.96 2.52
N ARG A 27 -5.94 -19.48 2.95
CA ARG A 27 -7.10 -20.30 3.32
C ARG A 27 -7.90 -20.81 2.11
N LYS A 28 -7.48 -20.51 0.87
CA LYS A 28 -8.18 -20.83 -0.39
C LYS A 28 -9.63 -20.34 -0.43
N SER A 29 -9.95 -19.29 0.34
CA SER A 29 -11.29 -18.70 0.43
C SER A 29 -11.42 -17.40 -0.38
N LEU A 30 -10.42 -17.10 -1.22
CA LEU A 30 -10.37 -15.89 -2.03
C LEU A 30 -11.24 -16.05 -3.28
N SER A 31 -12.19 -15.16 -3.48
CA SER A 31 -12.92 -15.08 -4.75
C SER A 31 -12.05 -14.51 -5.88
N ALA A 32 -12.48 -14.70 -7.14
CA ALA A 32 -11.79 -14.13 -8.30
C ALA A 32 -11.66 -12.60 -8.20
N LYS A 33 -12.73 -11.92 -7.75
CA LYS A 33 -12.74 -10.47 -7.55
C LYS A 33 -11.79 -10.03 -6.44
N GLU A 34 -11.70 -10.79 -5.35
CA GLU A 34 -10.73 -10.54 -4.28
C GLU A 34 -9.28 -10.79 -4.74
N SER A 35 -9.06 -11.73 -5.65
CA SER A 35 -7.75 -11.96 -6.28
C SER A 35 -7.33 -10.79 -7.16
N GLU A 36 -8.24 -10.26 -7.98
CA GLU A 36 -8.01 -9.05 -8.76
C GLU A 36 -7.75 -7.85 -7.85
N THR A 37 -8.55 -7.72 -6.78
CA THR A 37 -8.37 -6.67 -5.77
C THR A 37 -7.01 -6.77 -5.11
N LEU A 38 -6.54 -7.99 -4.80
CA LEU A 38 -5.22 -8.21 -4.21
C LEU A 38 -4.10 -7.75 -5.15
N GLN A 39 -4.21 -8.01 -6.46
CA GLN A 39 -3.24 -7.52 -7.42
C GLN A 39 -3.23 -5.98 -7.48
N ILE A 40 -4.40 -5.35 -7.58
CA ILE A 40 -4.53 -3.89 -7.58
C ILE A 40 -3.94 -3.27 -6.31
N VAL A 41 -4.17 -3.89 -5.14
CA VAL A 41 -3.61 -3.43 -3.87
C VAL A 41 -2.08 -3.53 -3.86
N LYS A 42 -1.50 -4.60 -4.42
CA LYS A 42 -0.04 -4.74 -4.55
C LYS A 42 0.56 -3.64 -5.43
N ASP A 43 -0.05 -3.38 -6.58
CA ASP A 43 0.43 -2.37 -7.53
C ASP A 43 0.36 -0.97 -6.89
N LYS A 44 -0.75 -0.65 -6.22
CA LYS A 44 -0.91 0.61 -5.49
C LYS A 44 0.07 0.78 -4.32
N LEU A 45 0.35 -0.29 -3.58
CA LEU A 45 1.37 -0.25 -2.52
C LEU A 45 2.76 0.01 -3.09
N SER A 46 3.08 -0.55 -4.25
CA SER A 46 4.35 -0.30 -4.92
C SER A 46 4.50 1.18 -5.30
N ASP A 47 3.50 1.76 -5.98
CA ASP A 47 3.49 3.19 -6.32
C ASP A 47 3.62 4.08 -5.08
N LEU A 48 2.86 3.75 -4.03
CA LEU A 48 2.83 4.55 -2.83
C LEU A 48 4.15 4.49 -2.06
N ASN A 49 4.83 3.35 -2.04
CA ASN A 49 6.15 3.23 -1.43
C ASN A 49 7.18 4.08 -2.19
N GLN A 50 7.19 4.02 -3.52
CA GLN A 50 8.08 4.87 -4.34
C GLN A 50 7.86 6.35 -4.03
N ARG A 51 6.60 6.80 -3.95
CA ARG A 51 6.27 8.20 -3.64
C ARG A 51 6.67 8.61 -2.22
N ILE A 52 6.63 7.70 -1.25
CA ILE A 52 7.11 7.94 0.10
C ILE A 52 8.63 8.11 0.10
N ASP A 53 9.34 7.26 -0.64
CA ASP A 53 10.80 7.34 -0.76
C ASP A 53 11.23 8.64 -1.46
N GLU A 54 10.56 9.02 -2.54
CA GLU A 54 10.76 10.30 -3.24
C GLU A 54 10.51 11.50 -2.30
N GLN A 55 9.43 11.45 -1.52
CA GLN A 55 9.08 12.52 -0.58
C GLN A 55 10.12 12.63 0.55
N ARG A 56 10.61 11.50 1.08
CA ARG A 56 11.69 11.48 2.07
C ARG A 56 12.99 12.06 1.51
N ALA A 57 13.39 11.65 0.31
CA ALA A 57 14.60 12.15 -0.34
C ALA A 57 14.53 13.66 -0.63
N MET A 58 13.35 14.19 -0.95
CA MET A 58 13.15 15.63 -1.06
C MET A 58 13.29 16.33 0.30
N GLU A 59 12.65 15.82 1.35
CA GLU A 59 12.71 16.41 2.69
C GLU A 59 14.15 16.45 3.24
N GLU A 60 14.95 15.40 3.00
CA GLU A 60 16.37 15.34 3.40
C GLU A 60 17.27 16.36 2.68
N LYS A 61 16.92 16.79 1.46
CA LYS A 61 17.69 17.82 0.72
C LYS A 61 17.31 19.25 1.09
N HIS A 62 16.15 19.42 1.72
CA HIS A 62 15.61 20.72 2.14
C HIS A 62 15.77 20.99 3.65
N SER A 63 16.33 20.03 4.41
CA SER A 63 16.70 20.15 5.83
C SER A 63 18.21 20.33 6.01
#